data_AF-A0A7J6WSF0-F1
#
_entry.id   AF-A0A7J6WSF0-F1
#
_cell.length_a   1.000
_cell.length_b   1.000
_cell.length_c   1.000
_cell.angle_alpha   90.00
_cell.angle_beta   90.00
_cell.angle_gamma   90.00
#
_symmetry.space_group_name_H-M   'P 1'
#
loop_
_entity.id
_entity.type
_entity.pdbx_description
1 polymer ?
#
loop_
_entity_poly.entity_id
_entity_poly.type
_entity_poly.pdbx_seq_one_letter_code
_entity_poly.pdbx_strand_id
1 'polypeptide(L)' 'MKTYGESMFSFQFSSDEDRKQVLEMGSLHIASQLFILRPWKLFVEAEFNDLKTIPVWVVMKIFQWNYGMIN' A
#
# COMPACT_ATOMS: atom_id res chain seq x y z
N MET A 1 18.90 1.99 -4.96
CA MET A 1 17.62 2.69 -4.74
C MET A 1 17.61 3.91 -5.64
N LYS A 2 16.59 4.07 -6.48
CA LYS A 2 16.40 5.30 -7.28
C LYS A 2 15.13 5.99 -6.82
N THR A 3 15.24 7.29 -6.54
CA THR A 3 14.13 8.14 -6.11
C THR A 3 13.46 8.77 -7.31
N TYR A 4 12.13 8.83 -7.28
CA TYR A 4 11.31 9.47 -8.30
C TYR A 4 10.44 10.52 -7.59
N GLY A 5 10.59 11.81 -7.93
CA GLY A 5 9.95 12.88 -7.18
C GLY A 5 10.33 12.90 -5.69
N GLU A 6 9.44 13.43 -4.83
CA GLU A 6 9.71 13.62 -3.39
C GLU A 6 9.31 12.41 -2.52
N SER A 7 8.50 11.48 -3.04
CA SER A 7 7.85 10.44 -2.22
C SER A 7 7.80 9.06 -2.86
N MET A 8 8.54 8.81 -3.95
CA MET A 8 8.63 7.49 -4.56
C MET A 8 10.04 6.92 -4.53
N PHE A 9 10.10 5.63 -4.17
CA PHE A 9 11.32 4.86 -4.06
C PHE A 9 11.19 3.60 -4.90
N SER A 10 12.20 3.33 -5.71
CA SER A 10 12.33 2.07 -6.44
C SER A 10 13.44 1.22 -5.85
N PHE A 11 13.12 -0.05 -5.68
CA PHE A 11 14.01 -1.08 -5.17
C PHE A 11 14.15 -2.17 -6.20
N GLN A 12 15.40 -2.49 -6.53
CA GLN A 12 15.73 -3.63 -7.37
C GLN A 12 16.13 -4.78 -6.45
N PHE A 13 15.43 -5.90 -6.57
CA PHE A 13 15.71 -7.10 -5.81
C PHE A 13 16.60 -8.02 -6.64
N SER A 14 17.57 -8.66 -5.98
CA SER A 14 18.42 -9.71 -6.57
C SER A 14 17.78 -11.10 -6.50
N SER A 15 16.81 -11.28 -5.61
CA SER A 15 16.07 -12.53 -5.36
C SER A 15 14.58 -12.29 -5.63
N ASP A 16 13.98 -13.14 -6.46
CA ASP A 16 12.53 -13.13 -6.70
C ASP A 16 11.75 -13.48 -5.44
N GLU A 17 12.33 -14.27 -4.53
CA GLU A 17 11.71 -14.70 -3.29
C GLU A 17 11.63 -13.54 -2.29
N ASP A 18 12.71 -12.77 -2.16
CA ASP A 18 12.76 -11.57 -1.30
C ASP A 18 11.75 -10.52 -1.79
N ARG A 19 11.65 -10.37 -3.12
CA ARG A 19 10.66 -9.49 -3.75
C ARG A 19 9.24 -9.90 -3.38
N LYS A 20 8.91 -11.20 -3.47
CA LYS A 20 7.57 -11.70 -3.14
C LYS A 20 7.25 -11.47 -1.67
N GLN A 21 8.17 -11.82 -0.76
CA GLN A 21 7.98 -11.63 0.67
C GLN A 21 7.70 -10.16 1.02
N VAL A 22 8.46 -9.22 0.43
CA VAL A 22 8.23 -7.79 0.66
C VAL A 22 6.88 -7.34 0.10
N LEU A 23 6.47 -7.82 -1.08
CA LEU A 23 5.15 -7.48 -1.63
C LEU A 23 3.99 -8.05 -0.80
N GLU A 24 4.16 -9.22 -0.19
CA GLU A 24 3.17 -9.85 0.69
C GLU A 24 2.97 -9.09 2.01
N MET A 25 3.97 -8.30 2.46
CA MET A 25 3.84 -7.44 3.64
C MET A 25 2.79 -6.34 3.44
N GLY A 26 2.46 -5.98 2.19
CA GLY A 26 1.45 -4.96 1.88
C GLY A 26 1.92 -3.55 2.22
N SER A 27 1.17 -2.83 3.04
CA SER A 27 1.48 -1.44 3.42
C SER A 27 2.34 -1.37 4.67
N LEU A 28 3.33 -0.47 4.68
CA LEU A 28 4.26 -0.29 5.80
C LEU A 28 4.06 1.07 6.45
N HIS A 29 4.16 1.14 7.78
CA HIS A 29 4.30 2.40 8.50
C HIS A 29 5.77 2.63 8.86
N ILE A 30 6.37 3.67 8.29
CA ILE A 30 7.75 4.07 8.54
C ILE A 30 7.73 5.53 8.98
N ALA A 31 8.31 5.83 10.14
CA ALA A 31 8.35 7.19 10.70
C ALA A 31 6.97 7.88 10.76
N SER A 32 5.93 7.13 11.16
CA SER A 32 4.53 7.58 11.19
C SER A 32 3.92 7.96 9.84
N GLN A 33 4.56 7.56 8.74
CA GLN A 33 4.06 7.72 7.37
C GLN A 33 3.71 6.37 6.76
N LEU A 34 2.60 6.32 6.02
CA LEU A 34 2.14 5.12 5.32
C LEU A 34 2.80 5.01 3.95
N PHE A 35 3.47 3.90 3.72
CA PHE A 35 4.09 3.53 2.46
C PHE A 35 3.33 2.36 1.85
N ILE A 36 2.98 2.51 0.57
CA ILE A 36 2.29 1.47 -0.20
C ILE A 36 3.33 0.76 -1.07
N LEU A 37 3.51 -0.54 -0.84
CA LEU A 37 4.34 -1.37 -1.70
C LEU A 37 3.54 -1.84 -2.92
N ARG A 38 4.10 -1.69 -4.11
CA ARG A 38 3.51 -2.17 -5.36
C ARG A 38 4.58 -2.74 -6.28
N PRO A 39 4.27 -3.76 -7.09
CA PRO A 39 5.17 -4.20 -8.16
C PRO A 39 5.47 -3.05 -9.12
N TRP A 40 6.71 -3.00 -9.61
CA TRP A 40 7.08 -2.07 -10.68
C TRP A 40 6.27 -2.39 -11.94
N LYS A 41 5.74 -1.36 -12.60
CA LYS A 41 5.09 -1.45 -13.90
C LYS A 41 5.75 -0.48 -14.86
N LEU A 42 5.83 -0.87 -16.13
CA LEU A 42 6.14 0.08 -17.21
C LEU A 42 5.13 1.22 -17.15
N PHE A 43 5.59 2.46 -17.25
CA PHE A 43 4.79 3.69 -17.14
C PHE A 43 4.26 4.04 -15.75
N VAL A 44 4.85 3.51 -14.67
CA VAL A 44 4.50 3.92 -13.31
C VAL A 44 4.53 5.45 -13.15
N GLU A 45 5.54 6.12 -13.71
CA GLU A 45 5.67 7.59 -13.67
C GLU A 45 4.51 8.31 -14.38
N ALA A 46 3.96 7.74 -15.46
CA ALA A 46 2.83 8.31 -16.17
C ALA A 46 1.51 8.12 -15.40
N GLU A 47 1.29 6.94 -14.81
CA GLU A 47 0.13 6.70 -13.94
C GLU A 47 0.12 7.68 -12.76
N PHE A 48 1.28 8.04 -12.20
CA PHE A 48 1.33 8.92 -11.03
C PHE A 48 1.17 10.41 -11.33
N ASN A 49 1.52 10.87 -12.53
CA ASN A 49 1.12 12.21 -12.97
C ASN A 49 -0.41 12.34 -13.08
N ASP A 50 -1.11 11.23 -13.33
CA ASP A 50 -2.57 11.16 -13.37
C ASP A 50 -3.22 10.86 -12.00
N LEU A 51 -2.50 10.21 -11.06
CA LEU A 51 -2.97 10.01 -9.68
C LEU A 51 -2.91 11.32 -8.88
N LYS A 52 -3.94 12.17 -9.02
CA LYS A 52 -4.21 13.28 -8.08
C LYS A 52 -4.73 12.80 -6.72
N THR A 53 -5.13 11.53 -6.62
CA THR A 53 -5.72 10.92 -5.42
C THR A 53 -5.23 9.48 -5.26
N ILE A 54 -4.82 9.12 -4.04
CA ILE A 54 -4.38 7.76 -3.71
C ILE A 54 -5.62 6.93 -3.34
N PRO A 55 -5.91 5.82 -4.03
CA PRO A 55 -7.00 4.92 -3.63
C PRO A 55 -6.59 4.19 -2.33
N VAL A 56 -7.33 4.43 -1.26
CA VAL A 56 -7.14 3.76 0.03
C VAL A 56 -8.16 2.62 0.17
N TRP A 57 -7.68 1.42 0.46
CA TRP A 57 -8.52 0.28 0.79
C TRP A 57 -8.75 0.26 2.31
N VAL A 58 -9.97 0.55 2.75
CA VAL A 58 -10.34 0.52 4.18
C VAL A 58 -11.10 -0.77 4.48
N VAL A 59 -10.61 -1.55 5.45
CA VAL A 59 -11.35 -2.69 5.99
C VAL A 59 -12.32 -2.19 7.06
N MET A 60 -13.60 -2.04 6.72
CA MET A 60 -14.65 -1.71 7.69
C MET A 60 -15.09 -2.96 8.43
N LYS A 61 -14.79 -3.04 9.73
CA LYS A 61 -15.40 -4.02 10.63
C LYS A 61 -16.71 -3.47 11.17
N ILE A 62 -17.82 -4.05 10.73
CA ILE A 62 -19.15 -3.73 11.27
C ILE A 62 -19.28 -4.45 12.62
N PHE A 63 -19.30 -3.70 13.72
CA PHE A 63 -19.66 -4.23 15.03
C PHE A 63 -21.20 -4.26 15.11
N GLN A 64 -21.78 -5.46 15.08
CA GLN A 64 -23.20 -5.64 15.37
C GLN A 64 -23.42 -5.55 16.89
N TRP A 65 -24.13 -4.52 17.33
CA TRP A 65 -24.67 -4.45 18.69
C TRP A 65 -25.94 -5.29 18.76
N ASN A 66 -25.89 -6.44 19.44
CA ASN A 66 -27.10 -7.16 19.82
C ASN A 66 -27.79 -6.39 20.96
N TYR A 67 -28.79 -5.58 20.63
CA TYR A 67 -29.76 -5.12 21.63
C TYR A 67 -30.61 -6.32 22.04
N GLY A 68 -30.35 -6.84 23.23
CA GLY A 68 -31.16 -7.89 23.84
C GLY A 68 -32.60 -7.42 24.00
N MET A 69 -33.53 -8.09 23.31
CA MET A 69 -34.94 -8.02 23.65
C MET A 69 -35.15 -8.82 24.92
N ILE A 70 -35.29 -8.11 26.04
CA ILE A 70 -35.85 -8.65 27.27
C ILE A 70 -37.36 -8.61 27.07
N ASN A 71 -37.99 -9.76 26.83
CA ASN A 71 -39.43 -9.96 26.98
C ASN A 71 -39.71 -10.48 28.39
#